data_AF-A0A9P8FTH2-F1
#
_entry.id   AF-A0A9P8FTH2-F1
#
_cell.length_a   1.000
_cell.length_b   1.000
_cell.length_c   1.000
_cell.angle_alpha   90.00
_cell.angle_beta   90.00
_cell.angle_gamma   90.00
#
_symmetry.space_group_name_H-M   'P 1'
#
loop_
_entity.id
_entity.type
_entity.pdbx_description
1 polymer ?
#
loop_
_entity_poly.entity_id
_entity_poly.type
_entity_poly.pdbx_seq_one_letter_code
_entity_poly.pdbx_strand_id
1 'polypeptide(L)'
;DPQKGFLANASALIYALTSEPAFKGIVSRVLLEPSVSARDPSVTDESVGDFFVRRIGRRLVDQVMSAVVHGIYAGDIYQLSMKSLFPSIWRLEEEHGSILAGLVHNMAEGAKIPAKEIDFINAMKQPYPFSSDFRKNFRRSNVFTFRHGIQQLVDKLEETLKQQSNVTFQLNQEITDIKNTEHNVELEAKHSTKQSLAKHKHTHVISTLSPDTTSRVASSMNRDFLNLPVCPTPTVMTVNLYYRTPNLNPPGFGYLIPLDIPIDQNPERALGVTFDTAYSASTPGDKDFVGPMQDTVSNRGTKLTVMLGGHFWNGWSSHPTKEEGLQMAESVVGRHLGITEKPAAHSVNLNYNCIPQYTVGFEDRVKRFHDELSMRYSGRLRVAGNWVRGVGVNDCIRSAWEVARELDTSDLTGLEWLVKPKNWVSVKVKGG
;
A
#
# COMPACT_ATOMS: atom_id res chain seq x y z
N ASP A 1 -11.31 -7.82 20.89
CA ASP A 1 -11.03 -7.04 22.11
C ASP A 1 -9.93 -7.73 22.90
N PRO A 2 -8.75 -7.09 23.05
CA PRO A 2 -7.62 -7.66 23.81
C PRO A 2 -7.93 -7.96 25.28
N GLN A 3 -9.00 -7.36 25.83
CA GLN A 3 -9.45 -7.58 27.20
C GLN A 3 -10.43 -8.76 27.32
N LYS A 4 -10.96 -9.27 26.20
CA LYS A 4 -11.82 -10.46 26.17
C LYS A 4 -10.98 -11.72 25.96
N GLY A 5 -11.34 -12.82 26.64
CA GLY A 5 -10.73 -14.13 26.43
C GLY A 5 -10.99 -14.67 25.01
N PHE A 6 -10.20 -15.66 24.57
CA PHE A 6 -10.30 -16.26 23.21
C PHE A 6 -11.73 -16.64 22.83
N LEU A 7 -12.46 -17.33 23.73
CA LEU A 7 -13.85 -17.76 23.50
C LEU A 7 -14.82 -16.58 23.34
N ALA A 8 -14.62 -15.50 24.10
CA ALA A 8 -15.47 -14.30 24.00
C ALA A 8 -15.18 -13.48 22.74
N ASN A 9 -13.94 -13.50 22.24
CA ASN A 9 -13.61 -12.92 20.94
C ASN A 9 -14.14 -13.77 19.78
N ALA A 10 -14.04 -15.10 19.88
CA ALA A 10 -14.58 -16.02 18.88
C ALA A 10 -16.11 -15.94 18.82
N SER A 11 -16.80 -15.88 19.96
CA SER A 11 -18.26 -15.72 20.00
C SER A 11 -18.70 -14.36 19.46
N ALA A 12 -18.00 -13.28 19.78
CA ALA A 12 -18.28 -11.96 19.23
C ALA A 12 -18.07 -11.91 17.71
N LEU A 13 -17.03 -12.58 17.20
CA LEU A 13 -16.79 -12.69 15.76
C LEU A 13 -17.89 -13.50 15.07
N ILE A 14 -18.27 -14.65 15.62
CA ILE A 14 -19.38 -15.47 15.09
C ILE A 14 -20.68 -14.68 15.12
N TYR A 15 -20.96 -13.97 16.21
CA TYR A 15 -22.13 -13.11 16.33
C TYR A 15 -22.13 -12.01 15.25
N ALA A 16 -21.01 -11.31 15.07
CA ALA A 16 -20.87 -10.30 14.01
C ALA A 16 -21.10 -10.89 12.62
N LEU A 17 -20.47 -12.04 12.31
CA LEU A 17 -20.59 -12.72 11.02
C LEU A 17 -22.00 -13.26 10.73
N THR A 18 -22.81 -13.50 11.77
CA THR A 18 -24.15 -14.09 11.63
C THR A 18 -25.29 -13.07 11.79
N SER A 19 -25.06 -12.01 12.55
CA SER A 19 -26.10 -11.05 12.97
C SER A 19 -26.01 -9.72 12.25
N GLU A 20 -24.82 -9.31 11.79
CA GLU A 20 -24.67 -8.03 11.07
C GLU A 20 -25.16 -8.16 9.63
N PRO A 21 -26.02 -7.24 9.15
CA PRO A 21 -26.54 -7.28 7.78
C PRO A 21 -25.44 -7.29 6.71
N ALA A 22 -24.30 -6.64 6.98
CA ALA A 22 -23.15 -6.60 6.08
C ALA A 22 -22.50 -7.97 5.85
N PHE A 23 -22.63 -8.89 6.80
CA PHE A 23 -22.04 -10.24 6.76
C PHE A 23 -23.07 -11.35 6.48
N LYS A 24 -24.34 -10.99 6.24
CA LYS A 24 -25.41 -11.98 6.04
C LYS A 24 -25.07 -12.97 4.92
N GLY A 25 -25.01 -14.26 5.27
CA GLY A 25 -24.73 -15.36 4.34
C GLY A 25 -23.23 -15.65 4.12
N ILE A 26 -22.33 -14.92 4.77
CA ILE A 26 -20.87 -15.14 4.65
C ILE A 26 -20.49 -16.57 5.07
N VAL A 27 -21.01 -17.04 6.20
CA VAL A 27 -20.66 -18.36 6.76
C VAL A 27 -21.03 -19.47 5.78
N SER A 28 -22.25 -19.44 5.23
CA SER A 28 -22.69 -20.41 4.23
C SER A 28 -21.86 -20.36 2.95
N ARG A 29 -21.49 -19.16 2.48
CA ARG A 29 -20.71 -19.00 1.24
C ARG A 29 -19.27 -19.47 1.42
N VAL A 30 -18.66 -19.17 2.56
CA VAL A 30 -17.30 -19.65 2.89
C VAL A 30 -17.27 -21.16 3.06
N LEU A 31 -18.29 -21.76 3.70
CA LEU A 31 -18.37 -23.22 3.85
C LEU A 31 -18.60 -23.95 2.52
N LEU A 32 -19.32 -23.32 1.58
CA LEU A 32 -19.58 -23.86 0.24
C LEU A 32 -18.48 -23.51 -0.77
N GLU A 33 -17.49 -22.70 -0.39
CA GLU A 33 -16.39 -22.28 -1.27
C GLU A 33 -15.60 -23.46 -1.87
N PRO A 34 -15.36 -24.58 -1.14
CA PRO A 34 -14.73 -25.77 -1.73
C PRO A 34 -15.52 -26.43 -2.87
N SER A 35 -16.83 -26.19 -2.95
CA SER A 35 -17.69 -26.71 -4.02
C SER A 35 -17.75 -25.78 -5.24
N VAL A 36 -17.15 -24.59 -5.17
CA VAL A 36 -17.04 -23.67 -6.30
C VAL A 36 -15.88 -24.13 -7.19
N SER A 37 -16.14 -24.25 -8.49
CA SER A 37 -15.11 -24.60 -9.47
C SER A 37 -13.96 -23.60 -9.47
N ALA A 38 -12.74 -24.12 -9.63
CA ALA A 38 -11.56 -23.31 -9.86
C ALA A 38 -11.69 -22.49 -11.16
N ARG A 39 -10.88 -21.44 -11.28
CA ARG A 39 -10.74 -20.67 -12.52
C ARG A 39 -10.33 -21.59 -13.69
N ASP A 40 -10.74 -21.21 -14.90
CA ASP A 40 -10.30 -21.88 -16.12
C ASP A 40 -8.77 -21.76 -16.27
N PRO A 41 -8.04 -22.83 -16.62
CA PRO A 41 -6.58 -22.79 -16.78
C PRO A 41 -6.07 -21.78 -17.82
N SER A 42 -6.91 -21.35 -18.76
CA SER A 42 -6.57 -20.31 -19.75
C SER A 42 -6.55 -18.89 -19.18
N VAL A 43 -7.16 -18.66 -18.01
CA VAL A 43 -7.18 -17.36 -17.34
C VAL A 43 -5.82 -17.11 -16.70
N THR A 44 -5.04 -16.21 -17.32
CA THR A 44 -3.70 -15.84 -16.85
C THR A 44 -3.71 -14.79 -15.74
N ASP A 45 -4.78 -14.01 -15.63
CA ASP A 45 -5.05 -13.02 -14.57
C ASP A 45 -6.55 -12.64 -14.58
N GLU A 46 -7.09 -12.26 -13.43
CA GLU A 46 -8.47 -11.75 -13.29
C GLU A 46 -8.53 -10.68 -12.19
N SER A 47 -9.63 -9.93 -12.11
CA SER A 47 -9.77 -8.90 -11.08
C SER A 47 -9.97 -9.52 -9.69
N VAL A 48 -9.52 -8.82 -8.64
CA VAL A 48 -9.79 -9.20 -7.25
C VAL A 48 -11.30 -9.36 -7.04
N GLY A 49 -12.09 -8.44 -7.60
CA GLY A 49 -13.54 -8.46 -7.52
C GLY A 49 -14.13 -9.73 -8.13
N ASP A 50 -13.81 -10.04 -9.39
CA ASP A 50 -14.37 -11.18 -10.10
C ASP A 50 -13.97 -12.52 -9.45
N PHE A 51 -12.71 -12.64 -9.01
CA PHE A 51 -12.22 -13.81 -8.30
C PHE A 51 -13.08 -14.10 -7.05
N PHE A 52 -13.32 -13.09 -6.21
CA PHE A 52 -14.10 -13.28 -4.99
C PHE A 52 -15.61 -13.34 -5.25
N VAL A 53 -16.13 -12.69 -6.29
CA VAL A 53 -17.55 -12.79 -6.66
C VAL A 53 -17.91 -14.24 -6.95
N ARG A 54 -17.09 -14.96 -7.72
CA ARG A 54 -17.31 -16.38 -8.03
C ARG A 54 -17.36 -17.24 -6.76
N ARG A 55 -16.50 -16.94 -5.78
CA ARG A 55 -16.26 -17.79 -4.61
C ARG A 55 -17.17 -17.51 -3.43
N ILE A 56 -17.34 -16.24 -3.08
CA ILE A 56 -18.05 -15.82 -1.86
C ILE A 56 -19.26 -14.92 -2.14
N GLY A 57 -19.47 -14.54 -3.40
CA GLY A 57 -20.66 -13.83 -3.88
C GLY A 57 -20.53 -12.30 -3.89
N ARG A 58 -21.19 -11.68 -4.87
CA ARG A 58 -21.12 -10.23 -5.16
C ARG A 58 -21.41 -9.33 -3.97
N ARG A 59 -22.46 -9.61 -3.20
CA ARG A 59 -22.83 -8.78 -2.05
C ARG A 59 -21.69 -8.57 -1.06
N LEU A 60 -20.96 -9.63 -0.70
CA LEU A 60 -19.86 -9.52 0.25
C LEU A 60 -18.66 -8.77 -0.33
N VAL A 61 -18.41 -8.98 -1.62
CA VAL A 61 -17.37 -8.26 -2.34
C VAL A 61 -17.68 -6.76 -2.37
N ASP A 62 -18.89 -6.39 -2.77
CA ASP A 62 -19.29 -4.98 -2.92
C ASP A 62 -19.47 -4.26 -1.58
N GLN A 63 -19.90 -4.96 -0.52
CA GLN A 63 -20.16 -4.36 0.80
C GLN A 63 -18.95 -4.34 1.75
N VAL A 64 -17.98 -5.23 1.57
CA VAL A 64 -16.86 -5.38 2.53
C VAL A 64 -15.52 -5.37 1.83
N MET A 65 -15.30 -6.24 0.85
CA MET A 65 -13.97 -6.37 0.25
C MET A 65 -13.58 -5.15 -0.56
N SER A 66 -14.53 -4.57 -1.29
CA SER A 66 -14.35 -3.31 -2.01
C SER A 66 -13.85 -2.21 -1.06
N ALA A 67 -14.45 -2.16 0.14
CA ALA A 67 -14.11 -1.22 1.18
C ALA A 67 -12.71 -1.45 1.77
N VAL A 68 -12.22 -2.69 1.80
CA VAL A 68 -10.84 -2.96 2.22
C VAL A 68 -9.85 -2.59 1.12
N VAL A 69 -10.13 -3.00 -0.12
CA VAL A 69 -9.23 -2.84 -1.26
C VAL A 69 -9.05 -1.36 -1.61
N HIS A 70 -10.13 -0.58 -1.70
CA HIS A 70 -10.01 0.86 -1.94
C HIS A 70 -9.37 1.60 -0.74
N GLY A 71 -9.40 1.04 0.47
CA GLY A 71 -8.77 1.65 1.66
C GLY A 71 -7.25 1.50 1.64
N ILE A 72 -6.73 0.46 0.97
CA ILE A 72 -5.29 0.23 0.79
C ILE A 72 -4.79 0.90 -0.49
N TYR A 73 -5.52 0.71 -1.61
CA TYR A 73 -5.06 1.08 -2.94
C TYR A 73 -5.70 2.36 -3.48
N ALA A 74 -6.73 2.91 -2.82
CA ALA A 74 -7.63 3.90 -3.44
C ALA A 74 -8.22 3.44 -4.78
N GLY A 75 -8.24 2.13 -5.02
CA GLY A 75 -8.51 1.50 -6.30
C GLY A 75 -9.88 0.82 -6.40
N ASP A 76 -10.30 0.54 -7.63
CA ASP A 76 -11.48 -0.27 -7.92
C ASP A 76 -11.11 -1.76 -7.83
N ILE A 77 -11.80 -2.49 -6.95
CA ILE A 77 -11.61 -3.92 -6.76
C ILE A 77 -11.82 -4.75 -8.04
N TYR A 78 -12.64 -4.26 -8.98
CA TYR A 78 -12.91 -4.91 -10.27
C TYR A 78 -11.88 -4.60 -11.35
N GLN A 79 -10.90 -3.74 -11.05
CA GLN A 79 -9.80 -3.42 -11.98
C GLN A 79 -8.47 -4.00 -11.52
N LEU A 80 -8.28 -4.17 -10.21
CA LEU A 80 -7.04 -4.64 -9.61
C LEU A 80 -6.82 -6.14 -9.81
N SER A 81 -5.59 -6.54 -10.14
CA SER A 81 -5.15 -7.91 -10.42
C SER A 81 -5.11 -8.75 -9.16
N MET A 82 -5.84 -9.86 -9.19
CA MET A 82 -5.80 -10.86 -8.12
C MET A 82 -4.43 -11.52 -8.02
N LYS A 83 -3.82 -11.84 -9.17
CA LYS A 83 -2.50 -12.48 -9.24
C LYS A 83 -1.41 -11.61 -8.64
N SER A 84 -1.43 -10.31 -8.93
CA SER A 84 -0.41 -9.36 -8.50
C SER A 84 -0.56 -8.98 -7.02
N LEU A 85 -1.79 -8.74 -6.55
CA LEU A 85 -2.04 -8.26 -5.18
C LEU A 85 -2.15 -9.37 -4.14
N PHE A 86 -2.70 -10.53 -4.52
CA PHE A 86 -2.92 -11.65 -3.60
C PHE A 86 -2.33 -12.95 -4.17
N PRO A 87 -1.02 -12.99 -4.52
CA PRO A 87 -0.39 -14.12 -5.21
C PRO A 87 -0.49 -15.43 -4.44
N SER A 88 -0.47 -15.37 -3.09
CA SER A 88 -0.65 -16.54 -2.25
C SER A 88 -2.05 -17.15 -2.41
N ILE A 89 -3.10 -16.32 -2.43
CA ILE A 89 -4.49 -16.80 -2.57
C ILE A 89 -4.73 -17.31 -4.00
N TRP A 90 -4.24 -16.59 -5.01
CA TRP A 90 -4.24 -17.02 -6.41
C TRP A 90 -3.67 -18.44 -6.56
N ARG A 91 -2.53 -18.70 -5.93
CA ARG A 91 -1.89 -20.03 -5.95
C ARG A 91 -2.67 -21.10 -5.18
N LEU A 92 -3.32 -20.77 -4.06
CA LEU A 92 -4.12 -21.76 -3.33
C LEU A 92 -5.27 -22.29 -4.19
N GLU A 93 -5.95 -21.43 -4.96
CA GLU A 93 -6.92 -21.88 -5.97
C GLU A 93 -6.25 -22.75 -7.04
N GLU A 94 -5.05 -22.38 -7.51
CA GLU A 94 -4.33 -23.12 -8.55
C GLU A 94 -3.95 -24.54 -8.13
N GLU A 95 -3.39 -24.68 -6.93
CA GLU A 95 -2.86 -25.95 -6.44
C GLU A 95 -3.94 -26.87 -5.86
N HIS A 96 -5.00 -26.29 -5.28
CA HIS A 96 -5.99 -27.05 -4.50
C HIS A 96 -7.44 -26.88 -4.99
N GLY A 97 -7.69 -26.06 -6.01
CA GLY A 97 -9.03 -25.73 -6.52
C GLY A 97 -9.87 -24.83 -5.61
N SER A 98 -9.50 -24.71 -4.33
CA SER A 98 -10.21 -23.97 -3.29
C SER A 98 -9.25 -23.29 -2.33
N ILE A 99 -9.60 -22.09 -1.88
CA ILE A 99 -8.83 -21.33 -0.90
C ILE A 99 -8.86 -22.05 0.44
N LEU A 100 -10.06 -22.48 0.88
CA LEU A 100 -10.23 -23.14 2.17
C LEU A 100 -9.51 -24.49 2.20
N ALA A 101 -9.60 -25.29 1.14
CA ALA A 101 -8.88 -26.56 1.03
C ALA A 101 -7.35 -26.33 1.11
N GLY A 102 -6.83 -25.32 0.41
CA GLY A 102 -5.40 -24.98 0.46
C GLY A 102 -4.94 -24.46 1.83
N LEU A 103 -5.78 -23.73 2.56
CA LEU A 103 -5.48 -23.32 3.94
C LEU A 103 -5.42 -24.52 4.88
N VAL A 104 -6.36 -25.46 4.79
CA VAL A 104 -6.36 -26.70 5.59
C VAL A 104 -5.11 -27.53 5.28
N HIS A 105 -4.74 -27.65 4.00
CA HIS A 105 -3.51 -28.32 3.58
C HIS A 105 -2.27 -27.66 4.18
N ASN A 106 -2.17 -26.33 4.13
CA ASN A 106 -1.06 -25.59 4.74
C ASN A 106 -0.96 -25.78 6.27
N MET A 107 -2.08 -25.98 6.96
CA MET A 107 -2.07 -26.29 8.39
C MET A 107 -1.50 -27.68 8.68
N ALA A 108 -1.74 -28.66 7.81
CA ALA A 108 -1.26 -30.02 7.97
C ALA A 108 0.22 -30.17 7.54
N GLU A 109 0.59 -29.62 6.37
CA GLU A 109 1.90 -29.86 5.74
C GLU A 109 2.88 -28.69 5.88
N GLY A 110 2.41 -27.55 6.38
CA GLY A 110 3.16 -26.29 6.46
C GLY A 110 2.85 -25.34 5.30
N ALA A 111 3.03 -24.05 5.54
CA ALA A 111 2.76 -23.02 4.54
C ALA A 111 3.95 -22.89 3.57
N LYS A 112 3.67 -22.94 2.28
CA LYS A 112 4.68 -22.64 1.25
C LYS A 112 4.89 -21.12 1.15
N ILE A 113 6.11 -20.66 1.38
CA ILE A 113 6.51 -19.26 1.22
C ILE A 113 7.68 -19.13 0.23
N PRO A 114 7.86 -17.99 -0.46
CA PRO A 114 8.99 -17.83 -1.38
C PRO A 114 10.31 -17.86 -0.62
N ALA A 115 11.34 -18.51 -1.14
CA ALA A 115 12.64 -18.65 -0.48
C ALA A 115 13.26 -17.29 -0.11
N LYS A 116 13.18 -16.30 -1.02
CA LYS A 116 13.62 -14.92 -0.78
C LYS A 116 12.91 -14.26 0.41
N GLU A 117 11.70 -14.72 0.76
CA GLU A 117 10.98 -14.22 1.94
C GLU A 117 11.63 -14.74 3.24
N ILE A 118 12.10 -15.98 3.25
CA ILE A 118 12.86 -16.53 4.38
C ILE A 118 14.18 -15.79 4.56
N ASP A 119 14.90 -15.55 3.46
CA ASP A 119 16.20 -14.88 3.50
C ASP A 119 16.08 -13.48 4.12
N PHE A 120 15.03 -12.75 3.75
CA PHE A 120 14.72 -11.47 4.38
C PHE A 120 14.40 -11.56 5.85
N ILE A 121 13.47 -12.45 6.21
CA ILE A 121 13.06 -12.62 7.59
C ILE A 121 14.29 -12.98 8.45
N ASN A 122 15.18 -13.82 7.94
CA ASN A 122 16.41 -14.20 8.63
C ASN A 122 17.41 -13.04 8.72
N ALA A 123 17.56 -12.25 7.66
CA ALA A 123 18.39 -11.04 7.68
C ALA A 123 17.88 -10.00 8.69
N MET A 124 16.56 -9.83 8.77
CA MET A 124 15.91 -8.89 9.70
C MET A 124 15.85 -9.41 11.15
N LYS A 125 16.04 -10.73 11.36
CA LYS A 125 16.14 -11.36 12.69
C LYS A 125 17.52 -11.19 13.35
N GLN A 126 18.54 -10.77 12.60
CA GLN A 126 19.84 -10.41 13.19
C GLN A 126 19.63 -9.29 14.23
N PRO A 127 20.32 -9.33 15.39
CA PRO A 127 19.84 -8.67 16.59
C PRO A 127 19.89 -7.15 16.46
N TYR A 128 18.74 -6.56 16.10
CA TYR A 128 18.50 -5.15 16.35
C TYR A 128 18.39 -4.94 17.87
N PRO A 129 18.92 -3.82 18.40
CA PRO A 129 19.02 -3.53 19.83
C PRO A 129 17.68 -3.11 20.45
N PHE A 130 16.60 -3.82 20.11
CA PHE A 130 15.30 -3.63 20.75
C PHE A 130 15.18 -4.48 22.00
N SER A 131 14.76 -3.86 23.10
CA SER A 131 14.50 -4.55 24.36
C SER A 131 13.44 -5.65 24.20
N SER A 132 13.44 -6.64 25.10
CA SER A 132 12.40 -7.66 25.17
C SER A 132 11.00 -7.05 25.27
N ASP A 133 10.87 -5.95 26.02
CA ASP A 133 9.61 -5.25 26.25
C ASP A 133 9.12 -4.55 24.98
N PHE A 134 10.02 -3.90 24.23
CA PHE A 134 9.68 -3.32 22.93
C PHE A 134 9.13 -4.40 21.99
N ARG A 135 9.81 -5.55 21.89
CA ARG A 135 9.38 -6.66 21.02
C ARG A 135 8.01 -7.22 21.45
N LYS A 136 7.76 -7.34 22.76
CA LYS A 136 6.49 -7.81 23.30
C LYS A 136 5.34 -6.84 22.99
N ASN A 137 5.56 -5.54 23.19
CA ASN A 137 4.56 -4.51 22.92
C ASN A 137 4.30 -4.37 21.42
N PHE A 138 5.35 -4.35 20.60
CA PHE A 138 5.24 -4.27 19.15
C PHE A 138 4.42 -5.44 18.57
N ARG A 139 4.60 -6.67 19.08
CA ARG A 139 3.81 -7.84 18.65
C ARG A 139 2.31 -7.74 18.96
N ARG A 140 1.91 -6.87 19.89
CA ARG A 140 0.51 -6.66 20.26
C ARG A 140 -0.13 -5.48 19.52
N SER A 141 0.67 -4.66 18.85
CA SER A 141 0.20 -3.49 18.12
C SER A 141 -0.26 -3.88 16.71
N ASN A 142 -1.47 -3.46 16.33
CA ASN A 142 -2.00 -3.63 14.97
C ASN A 142 -1.57 -2.48 14.04
N VAL A 143 -1.33 -1.30 14.60
CA VAL A 143 -0.86 -0.10 13.90
C VAL A 143 0.14 0.61 14.82
N PHE A 144 1.17 1.20 14.26
CA PHE A 144 2.09 2.06 15.00
C PHE A 144 2.51 3.26 14.14
N THR A 145 2.93 4.32 14.82
CA THR A 145 3.56 5.50 14.23
C THR A 145 4.67 5.95 15.16
N PHE A 146 5.45 6.95 14.74
CA PHE A 146 6.50 7.53 15.56
C PHE A 146 6.00 8.78 16.28
N ARG A 147 6.68 9.21 17.35
CA ARG A 147 6.30 10.33 18.24
C ARG A 147 5.84 11.63 17.54
N HIS A 148 6.54 12.08 16.52
CA HIS A 148 6.23 13.23 15.65
C HIS A 148 5.80 12.79 14.22
N GLY A 149 5.06 11.68 14.11
CA GLY A 149 4.57 11.16 12.83
C GLY A 149 5.61 10.42 12.00
N ILE A 150 5.18 9.87 10.86
CA ILE A 150 6.01 9.03 9.99
C ILE A 150 7.16 9.81 9.32
N GLN A 151 7.04 11.14 9.21
CA GLN A 151 8.07 12.02 8.66
C GLN A 151 9.43 11.86 9.35
N GLN A 152 9.43 11.57 10.67
CA GLN A 152 10.67 11.31 11.41
C GLN A 152 11.51 10.16 10.83
N LEU A 153 10.88 9.16 10.22
CA LEU A 153 11.62 8.08 9.57
C LEU A 153 12.49 8.64 8.43
N VAL A 154 11.90 9.50 7.60
CA VAL A 154 12.57 10.12 6.47
C VAL A 154 13.59 11.16 6.94
N ASP A 155 13.21 12.03 7.89
CA ASP A 155 14.11 13.04 8.44
C ASP A 155 15.37 12.41 9.05
N LYS A 156 15.20 11.31 9.80
CA LYS A 156 16.34 10.65 10.42
C LYS A 156 17.20 9.90 9.42
N LEU A 157 16.60 9.30 8.38
CA LEU A 157 17.35 8.72 7.28
C LEU A 157 18.18 9.78 6.55
N GLU A 158 17.58 10.92 6.22
CA GLU A 158 18.27 12.04 5.58
C GLU A 158 19.43 12.57 6.43
N GLU A 159 19.18 12.84 7.71
CA GLU A 159 20.20 13.29 8.66
C GLU A 159 21.39 12.32 8.72
N THR A 160 21.09 11.02 8.83
CA THR A 160 22.11 9.97 8.94
C THR A 160 22.94 9.86 7.65
N LEU A 161 22.27 9.91 6.50
CA LEU A 161 22.92 9.83 5.19
C LEU A 161 23.77 11.06 4.90
N LYS A 162 23.33 12.27 5.29
CA LYS A 162 24.12 13.51 5.15
C LYS A 162 25.43 13.49 5.93
N GLN A 163 25.52 12.69 7.00
CA GLN A 163 26.74 12.52 7.79
C GLN A 163 27.74 11.56 7.13
N GLN A 164 27.35 10.82 6.09
CA GLN A 164 28.22 9.88 5.39
C GLN A 164 29.02 10.60 4.30
N SER A 165 30.35 10.48 4.32
CA SER A 165 31.24 11.15 3.35
C SER A 165 31.07 10.66 1.91
N ASN A 166 30.51 9.47 1.72
CA ASN A 166 30.26 8.85 0.42
C ASN A 166 28.83 9.08 -0.11
N VAL A 167 28.03 9.94 0.54
CA VAL A 167 26.67 10.25 0.09
C VAL A 167 26.58 11.73 -0.28
N THR A 168 26.03 12.02 -1.46
CA THR A 168 25.80 13.39 -1.92
C THR A 168 24.32 13.58 -2.22
N PHE A 169 23.71 14.59 -1.59
CA PHE A 169 22.34 15.00 -1.87
C PHE A 169 22.31 16.09 -2.95
N GLN A 170 21.52 15.87 -3.99
CA GLN A 170 21.29 16.83 -5.05
C GLN A 170 19.80 17.16 -5.12
N LEU A 171 19.40 18.21 -4.40
CA LEU A 171 18.01 18.67 -4.36
C LEU A 171 17.71 19.62 -5.51
N ASN A 172 16.42 19.81 -5.83
CA ASN A 172 15.95 20.70 -6.89
C ASN A 172 16.47 20.36 -8.30
N GLN A 173 16.84 19.09 -8.51
CA GLN A 173 17.31 18.57 -9.78
C GLN A 173 16.37 17.48 -10.28
N GLU A 174 15.59 17.81 -11.30
CA GLU A 174 14.70 16.83 -11.95
C GLU A 174 15.49 16.09 -13.02
N ILE A 175 15.54 14.76 -12.94
CA ILE A 175 16.13 13.92 -13.99
C ILE A 175 15.24 14.02 -15.22
N THR A 176 15.79 14.51 -16.33
CA THR A 176 15.09 14.64 -17.61
C THR A 176 15.47 13.53 -18.58
N ASP A 177 16.64 12.91 -18.38
CA ASP A 177 17.14 11.87 -19.28
C ASP A 177 18.05 10.87 -18.56
N ILE A 178 17.95 9.60 -18.94
CA ILE A 178 18.81 8.49 -18.53
C ILE A 178 19.31 7.81 -19.80
N LYS A 179 20.62 7.76 -19.99
CA LYS A 179 21.27 7.18 -21.17
C LYS A 179 22.27 6.11 -20.76
N ASN A 180 22.09 4.90 -21.27
CA ASN A 180 23.15 3.91 -21.21
C ASN A 180 24.31 4.26 -22.17
N THR A 181 25.54 4.04 -21.72
CA THR A 181 26.77 4.20 -22.54
C THR A 181 27.58 2.91 -22.50
N GLU A 182 28.78 2.87 -23.09
CA GLU A 182 29.60 1.64 -23.08
C GLU A 182 29.91 1.15 -21.66
N HIS A 183 30.26 2.06 -20.74
CA HIS A 183 30.69 1.70 -19.38
C HIS A 183 29.86 2.31 -18.24
N ASN A 184 29.04 3.32 -18.53
CA ASN A 184 28.28 4.05 -17.51
C ASN A 184 26.81 4.23 -17.91
N VAL A 185 26.00 4.69 -16.97
CA VAL A 185 24.73 5.35 -17.20
C VAL A 185 24.95 6.85 -16.99
N GLU A 186 24.62 7.65 -18.00
CA GLU A 186 24.65 9.10 -17.96
C GLU A 186 23.25 9.62 -17.62
N LEU A 187 23.18 10.52 -16.64
CA LEU A 187 21.96 11.22 -16.23
C LEU A 187 22.04 12.67 -16.68
N GLU A 188 20.97 13.18 -17.28
CA GLU A 188 20.78 14.61 -17.48
C GLU A 188 19.73 15.12 -16.50
N ALA A 189 20.08 16.16 -15.75
CA ALA A 189 19.25 16.76 -14.73
C ALA A 189 19.04 18.26 -14.99
N LYS A 190 17.79 18.71 -14.88
CA LYS A 190 17.42 20.12 -14.99
C LYS A 190 17.17 20.70 -13.61
N HIS A 191 17.80 21.84 -13.31
CA HIS A 191 17.55 22.53 -12.06
C HIS A 191 16.20 23.26 -12.10
N SER A 192 15.42 23.21 -11.01
CA SER A 192 14.06 23.76 -10.97
C SER A 192 13.99 25.27 -11.27
N THR A 193 15.00 26.03 -10.85
CA THR A 193 15.07 27.49 -11.01
C THR A 193 16.11 27.99 -12.00
N LYS A 194 17.01 27.12 -12.50
CA LYS A 194 18.10 27.53 -13.39
C LYS A 194 17.95 26.77 -14.71
N GLN A 195 18.13 27.48 -15.82
CA GLN A 195 18.03 26.87 -17.15
C GLN A 195 19.23 25.96 -17.50
N SER A 196 20.20 25.82 -16.60
CA SER A 196 21.37 24.96 -16.76
C SER A 196 21.04 23.48 -16.60
N LEU A 197 21.53 22.66 -17.52
CA LEU A 197 21.51 21.21 -17.44
C LEU A 197 22.80 20.70 -16.78
N ALA A 198 22.67 19.78 -15.83
CA ALA A 198 23.77 19.04 -15.24
C ALA A 198 23.84 17.64 -15.84
N LYS A 199 25.05 17.12 -16.02
CA LYS A 199 25.31 15.76 -16.51
C LYS A 199 26.09 14.98 -15.46
N HIS A 200 25.64 13.78 -15.16
CA HIS A 200 26.26 12.90 -14.17
C HIS A 200 26.52 11.53 -14.78
N LYS A 201 27.66 10.93 -14.47
CA LYS A 201 28.02 9.58 -14.93
C LYS A 201 28.14 8.65 -13.74
N HIS A 202 27.46 7.52 -13.82
CA HIS A 202 27.46 6.50 -12.78
C HIS A 202 27.64 5.11 -13.37
N THR A 203 28.24 4.18 -12.63
CA THR A 203 28.32 2.78 -13.05
C THR A 203 26.95 2.13 -13.04
N HIS A 204 26.13 2.48 -12.04
CA HIS A 204 24.76 2.00 -11.85
C HIS A 204 23.84 3.13 -11.41
N VAL A 205 22.56 3.01 -11.75
CA VAL A 205 21.48 3.92 -11.36
C VAL A 205 20.31 3.07 -10.85
N ILE A 206 19.74 3.46 -9.70
CA ILE A 206 18.50 2.92 -9.19
C ILE A 206 17.44 4.02 -9.30
N SER A 207 16.45 3.84 -10.18
CA SER A 207 15.29 4.72 -10.26
C SER A 207 14.28 4.36 -9.17
N THR A 208 13.97 5.33 -8.33
CA THR A 208 12.85 5.29 -7.38
C THR A 208 11.68 6.17 -7.84
N LEU A 209 11.69 6.59 -9.11
CA LEU A 209 10.65 7.40 -9.72
C LEU A 209 9.40 6.56 -10.01
N SER A 210 8.29 7.25 -10.32
CA SER A 210 7.09 6.59 -10.84
C SER A 210 7.42 5.80 -12.12
N PRO A 211 6.66 4.76 -12.46
CA PRO A 211 6.95 3.96 -13.65
C PRO A 211 6.89 4.80 -14.93
N ASP A 212 5.88 5.66 -15.08
CA ASP A 212 5.73 6.53 -16.26
C ASP A 212 6.88 7.54 -16.37
N THR A 213 7.33 8.08 -15.24
CA THR A 213 8.47 9.00 -15.24
C THR A 213 9.74 8.24 -15.59
N THR A 214 9.99 7.07 -14.99
CA THR A 214 11.14 6.22 -15.31
C THR A 214 11.16 5.84 -16.78
N SER A 215 10.03 5.36 -17.31
CA SER A 215 9.82 5.06 -18.73
C SER A 215 10.20 6.26 -19.58
N ARG A 216 9.57 7.42 -19.35
CA ARG A 216 9.82 8.65 -20.12
C ARG A 216 11.28 9.07 -20.13
N VAL A 217 11.95 9.13 -18.98
CA VAL A 217 13.33 9.63 -18.89
C VAL A 217 14.35 8.62 -19.41
N ALA A 218 14.10 7.32 -19.32
CA ALA A 218 14.99 6.29 -19.85
C ALA A 218 14.74 5.96 -21.35
N SER A 219 13.83 6.70 -22.00
CA SER A 219 13.44 6.50 -23.40
C SER A 219 14.21 7.34 -24.42
N SER A 220 15.17 8.18 -24.04
CA SER A 220 15.81 9.10 -25.01
C SER A 220 16.44 8.41 -26.22
N MET A 221 16.73 7.11 -26.11
CA MET A 221 17.25 6.30 -27.21
C MET A 221 16.19 5.52 -28.00
N ASN A 222 14.92 5.48 -27.60
CA ASN A 222 13.90 4.68 -28.30
C ASN A 222 12.46 5.16 -28.04
N ARG A 223 11.68 5.35 -29.12
CA ARG A 223 10.26 5.72 -29.07
C ARG A 223 9.35 4.66 -28.46
N ASP A 224 9.69 3.37 -28.58
CA ASP A 224 8.86 2.27 -28.07
C ASP A 224 8.85 2.22 -26.54
N PHE A 225 9.92 2.69 -25.89
CA PHE A 225 10.01 2.75 -24.43
C PHE A 225 9.17 3.91 -23.84
N LEU A 226 8.83 4.95 -24.63
CA LEU A 226 8.13 6.17 -24.17
C LEU A 226 6.72 5.90 -23.67
N ASN A 227 6.10 4.83 -24.16
CA ASN A 227 4.69 4.53 -23.96
C ASN A 227 4.49 3.13 -23.36
N LEU A 228 5.35 2.71 -22.42
CA LEU A 228 5.13 1.49 -21.65
C LEU A 228 4.35 1.83 -20.37
N PRO A 229 3.00 1.90 -20.40
CA PRO A 229 2.23 2.07 -19.18
C PRO A 229 2.45 0.84 -18.31
N VAL A 230 2.98 1.03 -17.11
CA VAL A 230 3.12 -0.08 -16.16
C VAL A 230 1.84 -0.20 -15.34
N CYS A 231 1.44 0.90 -14.71
CA CYS A 231 0.22 0.99 -13.92
C CYS A 231 -0.30 2.43 -13.86
N PRO A 232 -1.62 2.63 -13.88
CA PRO A 232 -2.19 3.93 -13.56
C PRO A 232 -1.94 4.27 -12.09
N THR A 233 -2.01 5.56 -11.77
CA THR A 233 -1.83 6.11 -10.42
C THR A 233 -2.93 7.15 -10.19
N PRO A 234 -3.92 6.90 -9.33
CA PRO A 234 -5.03 7.82 -9.14
C PRO A 234 -4.57 8.97 -8.25
N THR A 235 -5.38 10.02 -8.25
CA THR A 235 -5.21 11.18 -7.37
C THR A 235 -6.10 11.03 -6.15
N VAL A 236 -5.55 11.28 -4.96
CA VAL A 236 -6.28 11.22 -3.69
C VAL A 236 -6.11 12.54 -2.95
N MET A 237 -7.21 13.10 -2.47
CA MET A 237 -7.16 14.23 -1.56
C MET A 237 -7.29 13.75 -0.12
N THR A 238 -6.39 14.21 0.74
CA THR A 238 -6.47 14.03 2.19
C THR A 238 -6.86 15.33 2.85
N VAL A 239 -7.90 15.27 3.69
CA VAL A 239 -8.41 16.42 4.45
C VAL A 239 -8.32 16.10 5.93
N ASN A 240 -7.34 16.69 6.60
CA ASN A 240 -7.16 16.57 8.04
C ASN A 240 -8.02 17.63 8.73
N LEU A 241 -8.80 17.21 9.72
CA LEU A 241 -9.73 18.04 10.49
C LEU A 241 -9.41 17.92 11.98
N TYR A 242 -9.33 19.05 12.67
CA TYR A 242 -9.19 19.10 14.12
C TYR A 242 -10.34 19.88 14.75
N TYR A 243 -10.99 19.28 15.75
CA TYR A 243 -12.05 19.87 16.55
C TYR A 243 -11.59 19.98 18.00
N ARG A 244 -11.91 21.08 18.67
CA ARG A 244 -11.59 21.24 20.10
C ARG A 244 -12.40 20.29 20.96
N THR A 245 -13.62 20.01 20.56
CA THR A 245 -14.49 19.05 21.24
C THR A 245 -13.90 17.64 21.10
N PRO A 246 -13.61 16.94 22.20
CA PRO A 246 -13.12 15.57 22.16
C PRO A 246 -14.23 14.57 21.85
N ASN A 247 -13.85 13.38 21.37
CA ASN A 247 -14.71 12.20 21.21
C ASN A 247 -15.95 12.44 20.33
N LEU A 248 -15.84 13.28 19.29
CA LEU A 248 -16.88 13.45 18.28
C LEU A 248 -17.05 12.24 17.34
N ASN A 249 -16.21 11.21 17.50
CA ASN A 249 -16.23 9.97 16.72
C ASN A 249 -16.37 8.75 17.63
N PRO A 250 -16.95 7.64 17.15
CA PRO A 250 -17.00 6.38 17.88
C PRO A 250 -15.59 5.77 18.03
N PRO A 251 -15.41 4.80 18.97
CA PRO A 251 -14.14 4.10 19.11
C PRO A 251 -13.83 3.25 17.88
N GLY A 252 -12.56 3.24 17.46
CA GLY A 252 -12.10 2.48 16.31
C GLY A 252 -10.97 3.18 15.57
N PHE A 253 -10.42 2.53 14.55
CA PHE A 253 -9.41 3.15 13.68
C PHE A 253 -10.02 4.14 12.68
N GLY A 254 -11.28 3.93 12.30
CA GLY A 254 -11.96 4.68 11.26
C GLY A 254 -13.01 3.81 10.57
N TYR A 255 -13.53 4.28 9.44
CA TYR A 255 -14.42 3.53 8.57
C TYR A 255 -14.09 3.78 7.10
N LEU A 256 -14.54 2.85 6.26
CA LEU A 256 -14.40 2.87 4.81
C LEU A 256 -15.80 2.88 4.18
N ILE A 257 -15.94 3.41 2.96
CA ILE A 257 -17.22 3.55 2.27
C ILE A 257 -17.26 2.57 1.09
N PRO A 258 -17.98 1.43 1.20
CA PRO A 258 -18.00 0.40 0.17
C PRO A 258 -18.56 0.87 -1.18
N LEU A 259 -18.24 0.14 -2.25
CA LEU A 259 -18.78 0.40 -3.60
C LEU A 259 -20.30 0.25 -3.71
N ASP A 260 -20.92 -0.59 -2.87
CA ASP A 260 -22.38 -0.79 -2.85
C ASP A 260 -23.15 0.44 -2.35
N ILE A 261 -22.47 1.44 -1.77
CA ILE A 261 -23.11 2.66 -1.30
C ILE A 261 -23.51 3.53 -2.52
N PRO A 262 -24.80 3.85 -2.67
CA PRO A 262 -25.28 4.68 -3.77
C PRO A 262 -24.61 6.05 -3.82
N ILE A 263 -24.49 6.58 -5.03
CA ILE A 263 -23.71 7.79 -5.28
C ILE A 263 -24.34 9.06 -4.69
N ASP A 264 -25.64 9.06 -4.50
CA ASP A 264 -26.41 10.09 -3.78
C ASP A 264 -26.10 10.09 -2.27
N GLN A 265 -25.64 8.97 -1.72
CA GLN A 265 -25.20 8.86 -0.33
C GLN A 265 -23.69 9.11 -0.15
N ASN A 266 -22.90 9.02 -1.23
CA ASN A 266 -21.48 9.39 -1.26
C ASN A 266 -21.15 10.34 -2.45
N PRO A 267 -21.81 11.52 -2.53
CA PRO A 267 -21.62 12.43 -3.66
C PRO A 267 -20.19 12.97 -3.72
N GLU A 268 -19.49 13.03 -2.59
CA GLU A 268 -18.11 13.51 -2.50
C GLU A 268 -17.07 12.52 -3.03
N ARG A 269 -17.46 11.27 -3.34
CA ARG A 269 -16.51 10.19 -3.69
C ARG A 269 -15.48 9.95 -2.58
N ALA A 270 -15.95 9.99 -1.33
CA ALA A 270 -15.11 9.67 -0.19
C ALA A 270 -14.77 8.17 -0.18
N LEU A 271 -13.52 7.87 0.12
CA LEU A 271 -13.03 6.51 0.32
C LEU A 271 -13.26 6.06 1.77
N GLY A 272 -13.08 6.98 2.73
CA GLY A 272 -13.24 6.69 4.14
C GLY A 272 -12.74 7.80 5.04
N VAL A 273 -12.82 7.56 6.34
CA VAL A 273 -12.37 8.49 7.39
C VAL A 273 -11.56 7.73 8.42
N THR A 274 -10.33 8.18 8.68
CA THR A 274 -9.53 7.67 9.81
C THR A 274 -9.75 8.53 11.04
N PHE A 275 -9.81 7.87 12.19
CA PHE A 275 -9.95 8.49 13.50
C PHE A 275 -8.58 8.64 14.12
N ASP A 276 -7.87 9.68 13.71
CA ASP A 276 -6.45 9.84 14.02
C ASP A 276 -6.21 9.89 15.52
N THR A 277 -7.15 10.45 16.29
CA THR A 277 -7.16 10.45 17.76
C THR A 277 -6.99 9.06 18.39
N ALA A 278 -7.38 7.97 17.70
CA ALA A 278 -7.31 6.60 18.22
C ALA A 278 -5.90 6.00 18.24
N TYR A 279 -4.97 6.50 17.41
CA TYR A 279 -3.60 5.97 17.30
C TYR A 279 -2.51 7.04 17.40
N SER A 280 -2.87 8.32 17.35
CA SER A 280 -1.97 9.45 17.62
C SER A 280 -1.99 9.84 19.10
N ALA A 281 -1.21 9.12 19.92
CA ALA A 281 -0.94 9.35 21.35
C ALA A 281 -2.13 9.47 22.33
N SER A 282 -2.09 8.59 23.34
CA SER A 282 -2.72 8.63 24.67
C SER A 282 -4.08 9.33 24.87
N THR A 283 -5.06 8.55 25.34
CA THR A 283 -6.02 9.05 26.32
C THR A 283 -5.29 9.53 27.59
N PRO A 284 -5.63 10.68 28.19
CA PRO A 284 -5.24 10.98 29.57
C PRO A 284 -5.64 9.81 30.47
N GLY A 285 -4.67 9.20 31.17
CA GLY A 285 -4.89 7.99 31.99
C GLY A 285 -4.67 6.65 31.29
N ASP A 286 -4.19 6.64 30.04
CA ASP A 286 -3.74 5.42 29.36
C ASP A 286 -2.45 4.89 30.01
N LYS A 287 -2.61 3.92 30.92
CA LYS A 287 -1.51 3.29 31.65
C LYS A 287 -0.59 2.48 30.73
N ASP A 288 -1.04 2.16 29.53
CA ASP A 288 -0.28 1.37 28.55
C ASP A 288 0.50 2.28 27.57
N PHE A 289 0.27 3.59 27.58
CA PHE A 289 1.03 4.55 26.78
C PHE A 289 2.33 4.96 27.48
N VAL A 290 3.46 4.48 26.95
CA VAL A 290 4.80 4.94 27.35
C VAL A 290 5.30 5.91 26.29
N GLY A 291 5.04 7.20 26.49
CA GLY A 291 5.53 8.22 25.59
C GLY A 291 4.99 9.62 25.90
N PRO A 292 5.49 10.61 25.17
CA PRO A 292 4.98 11.98 25.17
C PRO A 292 3.95 12.19 24.06
N MET A 293 2.98 13.07 24.31
CA MET A 293 1.84 13.31 23.42
C MET A 293 2.30 13.87 22.07
N GLN A 294 1.72 13.39 20.95
CA GLN A 294 1.97 14.00 19.63
C GLN A 294 1.37 15.41 19.56
N ASP A 295 0.32 15.64 20.35
CA ASP A 295 -0.43 16.88 20.39
C ASP A 295 0.28 17.91 21.28
N THR A 296 0.39 19.13 20.76
CA THR A 296 0.88 20.31 21.49
C THR A 296 -0.23 21.12 22.15
N VAL A 297 -1.49 20.72 21.96
CA VAL A 297 -2.67 21.37 22.56
C VAL A 297 -2.84 20.97 24.03
N SER A 298 -3.30 21.91 24.85
CA SER A 298 -3.49 21.72 26.29
C SER A 298 -4.61 20.73 26.65
N ASN A 299 -5.66 20.69 25.83
CA ASN A 299 -6.78 19.75 25.95
C ASN A 299 -6.89 18.92 24.68
N ARG A 300 -7.16 17.61 24.85
CA ARG A 300 -7.34 16.68 23.74
C ARG A 300 -8.62 17.04 22.98
N GLY A 301 -8.52 17.08 21.65
CA GLY A 301 -9.65 17.24 20.73
C GLY A 301 -9.86 16.00 19.85
N THR A 302 -10.76 16.12 18.87
CA THR A 302 -10.98 15.09 17.84
C THR A 302 -10.19 15.43 16.58
N LYS A 303 -9.39 14.47 16.09
CA LYS A 303 -8.63 14.53 14.84
C LYS A 303 -9.15 13.47 13.89
N LEU A 304 -9.49 13.87 12.67
CA LEU A 304 -10.00 13.01 11.61
C LEU A 304 -9.23 13.28 10.32
N THR A 305 -9.05 12.25 9.49
CA THR A 305 -8.60 12.43 8.11
C THR A 305 -9.62 11.82 7.17
N VAL A 306 -10.23 12.68 6.35
CA VAL A 306 -11.13 12.26 5.26
C VAL A 306 -10.30 12.04 4.00
N MET A 307 -10.48 10.91 3.35
CA MET A 307 -9.84 10.58 2.08
C MET A 307 -10.86 10.65 0.96
N LEU A 308 -10.62 11.48 -0.06
CA LEU A 308 -11.51 11.71 -1.19
C LEU A 308 -10.82 11.30 -2.50
N GLY A 309 -11.61 10.83 -3.47
CA GLY A 309 -11.15 10.57 -4.82
C GLY A 309 -10.71 9.13 -5.06
N GLY A 310 -9.43 8.94 -5.38
CA GLY A 310 -8.94 7.65 -5.84
C GLY A 310 -9.53 7.30 -7.21
N HIS A 311 -9.89 6.03 -7.40
CA HIS A 311 -10.45 5.53 -8.65
C HIS A 311 -11.75 6.23 -9.07
N PHE A 312 -12.50 6.83 -8.14
CA PHE A 312 -13.71 7.60 -8.48
C PHE A 312 -13.43 8.88 -9.27
N TRP A 313 -12.22 9.43 -9.19
CA TRP A 313 -11.79 10.60 -9.95
C TRP A 313 -11.03 10.23 -11.23
N ASN A 314 -10.91 8.94 -11.55
CA ASN A 314 -10.28 8.52 -12.80
C ASN A 314 -11.02 9.13 -14.01
N GLY A 315 -10.26 9.76 -14.91
CA GLY A 315 -10.78 10.40 -16.11
C GLY A 315 -11.36 11.80 -15.90
N TRP A 316 -11.32 12.35 -14.69
CA TRP A 316 -11.71 13.75 -14.46
C TRP A 316 -10.70 14.70 -15.12
N SER A 317 -11.20 15.78 -15.74
CA SER A 317 -10.36 16.81 -16.35
C SER A 317 -9.68 17.73 -15.34
N SER A 318 -10.28 17.86 -14.15
CA SER A 318 -9.83 18.70 -13.05
C SER A 318 -10.27 18.10 -11.72
N HIS A 319 -9.54 18.42 -10.65
CA HIS A 319 -9.84 17.96 -9.30
C HIS A 319 -10.36 19.13 -8.44
N PRO A 320 -11.09 18.86 -7.35
CA PRO A 320 -11.54 19.91 -6.44
C PRO A 320 -10.37 20.75 -5.89
N THR A 321 -10.63 22.03 -5.70
CA THR A 321 -9.77 22.96 -4.97
C THR A 321 -9.65 22.57 -3.49
N LYS A 322 -8.74 23.22 -2.75
CA LYS A 322 -8.58 22.93 -1.33
C LYS A 322 -9.83 23.33 -0.54
N GLU A 323 -10.45 24.43 -0.91
CA GLU A 323 -11.68 24.96 -0.30
C GLU A 323 -12.87 24.03 -0.57
N GLU A 324 -13.04 23.56 -1.81
CA GLU A 324 -14.06 22.57 -2.16
C GLU A 324 -13.81 21.24 -1.43
N GLY A 325 -12.56 20.79 -1.38
CA GLY A 325 -12.15 19.60 -0.64
C GLY A 325 -12.48 19.66 0.85
N LEU A 326 -12.26 20.80 1.49
CA LEU A 326 -12.65 21.04 2.88
C LEU A 326 -14.16 20.93 3.05
N GLN A 327 -14.94 21.59 2.19
CA GLN A 327 -16.41 21.53 2.25
C GLN A 327 -16.94 20.11 2.03
N MET A 328 -16.35 19.36 1.11
CA MET A 328 -16.66 17.94 0.87
C MET A 328 -16.38 17.11 2.13
N ALA A 329 -15.22 17.30 2.76
CA ALA A 329 -14.86 16.57 3.98
C ALA A 329 -15.79 16.91 5.16
N GLU A 330 -16.12 18.19 5.36
CA GLU A 330 -17.09 18.63 6.36
C GLU A 330 -18.48 18.03 6.12
N SER A 331 -18.93 17.98 4.86
CA SER A 331 -20.19 17.33 4.46
C SER A 331 -20.19 15.84 4.81
N VAL A 332 -19.11 15.13 4.51
CA VAL A 332 -18.95 13.69 4.83
C VAL A 332 -19.03 13.44 6.33
N VAL A 333 -18.23 14.14 7.15
CA VAL A 333 -18.24 13.92 8.60
C VAL A 333 -19.52 14.44 9.27
N GLY A 334 -20.13 15.49 8.73
CA GLY A 334 -21.44 15.96 9.17
C GLY A 334 -22.53 14.92 8.95
N ARG A 335 -22.55 14.28 7.77
CA ARG A 335 -23.53 13.24 7.44
C ARG A 335 -23.30 11.94 8.20
N HIS A 336 -22.05 11.48 8.31
CA HIS A 336 -21.75 10.14 8.82
C HIS A 336 -21.54 10.11 10.34
N LEU A 337 -21.01 11.20 10.91
CA LEU A 337 -20.65 11.29 12.34
C LEU A 337 -21.50 12.31 13.10
N GLY A 338 -22.37 13.07 12.41
CA GLY A 338 -23.20 14.11 13.05
C GLY A 338 -22.40 15.35 13.49
N ILE A 339 -21.19 15.54 12.96
CA ILE A 339 -20.31 16.65 13.36
C ILE A 339 -20.75 17.93 12.63
N THR A 340 -21.39 18.84 13.35
CA THR A 340 -21.85 20.14 12.82
C THR A 340 -20.94 21.31 13.22
N GLU A 341 -20.01 21.10 14.16
CA GLU A 341 -19.01 22.11 14.52
C GLU A 341 -18.07 22.39 13.34
N LYS A 342 -17.55 23.60 13.23
CA LYS A 342 -16.46 23.91 12.29
C LYS A 342 -15.11 23.47 12.87
N PRO A 343 -14.21 22.91 12.05
CA PRO A 343 -12.89 22.50 12.52
C PRO A 343 -12.11 23.72 13.01
N ALA A 344 -11.48 23.61 14.17
CA ALA A 344 -10.60 24.63 14.72
C ALA A 344 -9.27 24.75 13.97
N ALA A 345 -8.85 23.68 13.28
CA ALA A 345 -7.75 23.68 12.33
C ALA A 345 -8.00 22.61 11.26
N HIS A 346 -7.49 22.83 10.06
CA HIS A 346 -7.56 21.85 8.98
C HIS A 346 -6.32 21.92 8.09
N SER A 347 -6.07 20.84 7.35
CA SER A 347 -5.06 20.79 6.29
C SER A 347 -5.60 19.99 5.12
N VAL A 348 -5.45 20.51 3.90
CA VAL A 348 -5.95 19.88 2.68
C VAL A 348 -4.79 19.67 1.72
N ASN A 349 -4.56 18.41 1.36
CA ASN A 349 -3.47 18.00 0.48
C ASN A 349 -4.03 17.18 -0.69
N LEU A 350 -3.79 17.66 -1.91
CA LEU A 350 -4.13 16.94 -3.12
C LEU A 350 -2.89 16.19 -3.61
N ASN A 351 -2.94 14.86 -3.51
CA ASN A 351 -1.82 13.99 -3.82
C ASN A 351 -2.03 13.42 -5.23
N TYR A 352 -1.38 14.03 -6.22
CA TYR A 352 -1.45 13.58 -7.60
C TYR A 352 -0.69 12.27 -7.79
N ASN A 353 -1.27 11.36 -8.58
CA ASN A 353 -0.58 10.15 -9.06
C ASN A 353 0.09 9.36 -7.93
N CYS A 354 -0.61 9.18 -6.81
CA CYS A 354 0.04 8.86 -5.54
C CYS A 354 0.11 7.36 -5.21
N ILE A 355 -0.78 6.53 -5.78
CA ILE A 355 -0.85 5.09 -5.44
C ILE A 355 -0.87 4.23 -6.72
N PRO A 356 0.19 3.47 -7.03
CA PRO A 356 0.19 2.53 -8.14
C PRO A 356 -0.97 1.54 -8.11
N GLN A 357 -1.66 1.36 -9.24
CA GLN A 357 -2.77 0.42 -9.38
C GLN A 357 -2.32 -0.80 -10.17
N TYR A 358 -2.20 -1.95 -9.51
CA TYR A 358 -1.77 -3.18 -10.18
C TYR A 358 -2.98 -3.79 -10.88
N THR A 359 -3.44 -3.18 -11.97
CA THR A 359 -4.63 -3.62 -12.70
C THR A 359 -4.41 -4.93 -13.44
N VAL A 360 -5.47 -5.64 -13.82
CA VAL A 360 -5.39 -6.90 -14.58
C VAL A 360 -4.39 -6.78 -15.75
N GLY A 361 -3.51 -7.79 -15.88
CA GLY A 361 -2.39 -7.80 -16.81
C GLY A 361 -1.16 -6.99 -16.36
N PHE A 362 -1.09 -6.58 -15.09
CA PHE A 362 0.02 -5.81 -14.54
C PHE A 362 1.36 -6.55 -14.66
N GLU A 363 1.41 -7.83 -14.28
CA GLU A 363 2.64 -8.62 -14.39
C GLU A 363 3.16 -8.70 -15.84
N ASP A 364 2.28 -8.77 -16.84
CA ASP A 364 2.69 -8.78 -18.25
C ASP A 364 3.30 -7.44 -18.67
N ARG A 365 2.73 -6.32 -18.20
CA ARG A 365 3.27 -4.98 -18.45
C ARG A 365 4.63 -4.80 -17.78
N VAL A 366 4.77 -5.26 -16.53
CA VAL A 366 6.05 -5.26 -15.81
C VAL A 366 7.07 -6.16 -16.50
N LYS A 367 6.67 -7.32 -17.01
CA LYS A 367 7.54 -8.22 -17.76
C LYS A 367 8.10 -7.55 -19.01
N ARG A 368 7.26 -6.89 -19.82
CA ARG A 368 7.74 -6.10 -20.97
C ARG A 368 8.72 -5.01 -20.52
N PHE A 369 8.39 -4.29 -19.45
CA PHE A 369 9.29 -3.26 -18.92
C PHE A 369 10.63 -3.83 -18.44
N HIS A 370 10.62 -5.00 -17.79
CA HIS A 370 11.81 -5.74 -17.37
C HIS A 370 12.69 -6.15 -18.56
N ASP A 371 12.10 -6.74 -19.60
CA ASP A 371 12.81 -7.20 -20.79
C ASP A 371 13.50 -6.01 -21.49
N GLU A 372 12.78 -4.89 -21.58
CA GLU A 372 13.24 -3.66 -22.22
C GLU A 372 14.33 -2.95 -21.41
N LEU A 373 14.26 -2.95 -20.07
CA LEU A 373 15.35 -2.50 -19.20
C LEU A 373 16.59 -3.38 -19.33
N SER A 374 16.40 -4.70 -19.27
CA SER A 374 17.49 -5.68 -19.36
C SER A 374 18.25 -5.52 -20.66
N MET A 375 17.53 -5.44 -21.79
CA MET A 375 18.12 -5.29 -23.11
C MET A 375 18.90 -3.97 -23.27
N ARG A 376 18.38 -2.85 -22.76
CA ARG A 376 18.97 -1.53 -23.02
C ARG A 376 20.04 -1.11 -22.02
N TYR A 377 19.94 -1.57 -20.78
CA TYR A 377 20.80 -1.10 -19.69
C TYR A 377 21.72 -2.19 -19.12
N SER A 378 21.53 -3.46 -19.49
CA SER A 378 22.42 -4.57 -19.08
C SER A 378 22.65 -4.58 -17.56
N GLY A 379 21.57 -4.42 -16.78
CA GLY A 379 21.58 -4.39 -15.32
C GLY A 379 22.09 -3.11 -14.65
N ARG A 380 22.54 -2.11 -15.43
CA ARG A 380 23.05 -0.83 -14.91
C ARG A 380 21.97 0.17 -14.53
N LEU A 381 20.76 0.03 -15.05
CA LEU A 381 19.57 0.74 -14.59
C LEU A 381 18.62 -0.24 -13.92
N ARG A 382 18.27 0.04 -12.68
CA ARG A 382 17.33 -0.75 -11.87
C ARG A 382 16.20 0.13 -11.36
N VAL A 383 15.13 -0.51 -10.91
CA VAL A 383 13.97 0.15 -10.32
C VAL A 383 13.69 -0.37 -8.92
N ALA A 384 13.25 0.52 -8.03
CA ALA A 384 12.77 0.18 -6.70
C ALA A 384 11.61 1.10 -6.32
N GLY A 385 10.74 0.64 -5.42
CA GLY A 385 9.67 1.49 -4.86
C GLY A 385 8.28 0.87 -4.90
N ASN A 386 7.28 1.74 -4.77
CA ASN A 386 5.90 1.36 -4.47
C ASN A 386 5.14 0.68 -5.60
N TRP A 387 5.68 0.67 -6.82
CA TRP A 387 5.12 -0.02 -7.98
C TRP A 387 5.85 -1.32 -8.31
N VAL A 388 6.92 -1.65 -7.58
CA VAL A 388 7.75 -2.84 -7.84
C VAL A 388 7.31 -4.01 -6.98
N ARG A 389 7.17 -3.79 -5.66
CA ARG A 389 6.92 -4.89 -4.72
C ARG A 389 5.60 -4.81 -3.98
N GLY A 390 5.08 -3.60 -3.81
CA GLY A 390 3.85 -3.33 -3.08
C GLY A 390 3.78 -1.84 -2.75
N VAL A 391 2.58 -1.35 -2.50
CA VAL A 391 2.33 0.09 -2.31
C VAL A 391 2.66 0.59 -0.91
N GLY A 392 2.85 -0.32 0.06
CA GLY A 392 3.09 0.03 1.44
C GLY A 392 4.52 0.50 1.72
N VAL A 393 4.71 1.24 2.82
CA VAL A 393 6.05 1.68 3.28
C VAL A 393 6.98 0.50 3.51
N ASN A 394 6.47 -0.58 4.12
CA ASN A 394 7.24 -1.81 4.35
C ASN A 394 7.72 -2.43 3.03
N ASP A 395 6.87 -2.45 2.01
CA ASP A 395 7.20 -2.99 0.69
C ASP A 395 8.24 -2.13 -0.03
N CYS A 396 8.16 -0.81 0.12
CA CYS A 396 9.16 0.12 -0.43
C CYS A 396 10.53 -0.07 0.22
N ILE A 397 10.59 -0.17 1.56
CA ILE A 397 11.83 -0.45 2.30
C ILE A 397 12.39 -1.81 1.86
N ARG A 398 11.53 -2.80 1.74
CA ARG A 398 11.91 -4.14 1.29
C ARG A 398 12.47 -4.14 -0.13
N SER A 399 11.80 -3.45 -1.06
CA SER A 399 12.26 -3.27 -2.45
C SER A 399 13.62 -2.59 -2.50
N ALA A 400 13.80 -1.50 -1.76
CA ALA A 400 15.09 -0.80 -1.69
C ALA A 400 16.20 -1.69 -1.12
N TRP A 401 15.92 -2.44 -0.05
CA TRP A 401 16.88 -3.36 0.57
C TRP A 401 17.36 -4.45 -0.40
N GLU A 402 16.46 -5.04 -1.20
CA GLU A 402 16.83 -6.08 -2.17
C GLU A 402 17.69 -5.53 -3.28
N VAL A 403 17.25 -4.44 -3.92
CA VAL A 403 17.95 -3.86 -5.07
C VAL A 403 19.35 -3.39 -4.67
N ALA A 404 19.49 -2.78 -3.49
CA ALA A 404 20.79 -2.34 -2.98
C ALA A 404 21.75 -3.50 -2.70
N ARG A 405 21.26 -4.61 -2.14
CA ARG A 405 22.11 -5.78 -1.83
C ARG A 405 22.51 -6.60 -3.04
N GLU A 406 21.69 -6.60 -4.07
CA GLU A 406 21.95 -7.33 -5.31
C GLU A 406 22.70 -6.47 -6.33
N LEU A 407 23.18 -5.26 -5.97
CA LEU A 407 23.78 -4.30 -6.91
C LEU A 407 25.00 -4.87 -7.65
N ASP A 408 25.80 -5.71 -6.99
CA ASP A 408 26.98 -6.38 -7.58
C ASP A 408 26.62 -7.58 -8.46
N THR A 409 25.34 -7.98 -8.50
CA THR A 409 24.87 -9.09 -9.34
C THR A 409 24.51 -8.56 -10.73
N SER A 410 25.13 -9.09 -11.78
CA SER A 410 24.83 -8.68 -13.16
C SER A 410 23.38 -8.98 -13.58
N ASP A 411 22.90 -8.24 -14.60
CA ASP A 411 21.66 -8.54 -15.33
C ASP A 411 20.37 -8.54 -14.49
N LEU A 412 20.34 -7.75 -13.41
CA LEU A 412 19.14 -7.49 -12.63
C LEU A 412 18.58 -6.09 -12.89
N THR A 413 17.26 -6.00 -12.79
CA THR A 413 16.47 -4.78 -12.99
C THR A 413 15.75 -4.33 -11.72
N GLY A 414 15.65 -5.19 -10.70
CA GLY A 414 14.82 -4.97 -9.51
C GLY A 414 13.39 -5.49 -9.64
N LEU A 415 13.00 -6.02 -10.81
CA LEU A 415 11.65 -6.55 -11.09
C LEU A 415 11.56 -8.07 -11.00
N GLU A 416 12.65 -8.75 -10.64
CA GLU A 416 12.77 -10.22 -10.68
C GLU A 416 11.73 -10.91 -9.82
N TRP A 417 11.29 -10.29 -8.73
CA TRP A 417 10.25 -10.82 -7.85
C TRP A 417 8.89 -11.02 -8.55
N LEU A 418 8.57 -10.17 -9.53
CA LEU A 418 7.32 -10.22 -10.27
C LEU A 418 7.44 -11.10 -11.51
N VAL A 419 8.55 -11.00 -12.24
CA VAL A 419 8.67 -11.57 -13.59
C VAL A 419 9.30 -12.97 -13.61
N LYS A 420 10.07 -13.34 -12.58
CA LYS A 420 10.70 -14.67 -12.50
C LYS A 420 9.85 -15.62 -11.66
N PRO A 421 9.82 -16.93 -12.00
CA PRO A 421 9.18 -17.94 -11.19
C PRO A 421 9.70 -17.91 -9.74
N LYS A 422 8.79 -18.03 -8.78
CA LYS A 422 9.12 -18.04 -7.36
C LYS A 422 9.53 -19.44 -6.94
N ASN A 423 10.70 -19.56 -6.31
CA ASN A 423 11.10 -20.78 -5.63
C ASN A 423 10.40 -20.85 -4.27
N TRP A 424 9.52 -21.83 -4.09
CA TRP A 424 8.73 -21.97 -2.88
C TRP A 424 9.34 -23.01 -1.94
N VAL A 425 9.31 -22.71 -0.65
CA VAL A 425 9.81 -23.57 0.42
C VAL A 425 8.73 -23.75 1.48
N SER A 426 8.58 -24.96 1.99
CA SER A 426 7.59 -25.27 3.02
C SER A 426 8.13 -24.89 4.40
N VAL A 427 7.36 -24.11 5.14
CA VAL A 427 7.66 -23.74 6.52
C VAL A 427 6.56 -24.27 7.43
N LYS A 428 6.95 -25.05 8.44
CA LYS A 428 6.01 -25.49 9.48
C LYS A 428 5.45 -24.27 10.20
N VAL A 429 4.14 -24.11 10.14
CA VAL A 429 3.43 -23.15 10.99
C VAL A 429 3.61 -23.67 12.42
N LYS A 430 4.35 -22.95 13.27
CA LYS A 430 4.35 -23.26 14.70
C LYS A 430 2.91 -23.08 15.18
N GLY A 431 2.27 -24.17 15.61
CA GLY A 431 1.04 -24.10 16.37
C GLY A 431 1.25 -23.13 17.53
N GLY A 432 0.38 -22.12 17.62
CA GLY A 432 0.42 -21.09 18.65
C GLY A 432 0.23 -21.65 20.05
#